data_AF-A0A6P8QQ60-F1
#
_entry.id   AF-A0A6P8QQ60-F1
#
_cell.length_a   1.000
_cell.length_b   1.000
_cell.length_c   1.000
_cell.angle_alpha   90.00
_cell.angle_beta   90.00
_cell.angle_gamma   90.00
#
_symmetry.space_group_name_H-M   'P 1'
#
loop_
_entity.id
_entity.type
_entity.pdbx_description
1 polymer ?
#
loop_
_entity_poly.entity_id
_entity_poly.type
_entity_poly.pdbx_seq_one_letter_code
_entity_poly.pdbx_strand_id
1 'polypeptide(L)'
;MTSQTRMAIKMLFYVLSLLSTVSGIIEECENIRLLYNNLQHRNRLEYMKNNFPINYTIRVHRNEVLRVSKVKRLMERDNATELDLQNLWLFTSNNIVKKIQDVLPKKHPSRNYTIDLLDILDIEVYCLELPLRRKNVKCD
;
A
#
# COMPACT_ATOMS: atom_id res chain seq x y z
N MET A 1 -21.32 32.51 -26.88
CA MET A 1 -21.55 31.52 -25.80
C MET A 1 -22.20 32.24 -24.61
N THR A 2 -23.41 31.86 -24.21
CA THR A 2 -24.19 32.59 -23.19
C THR A 2 -23.52 32.51 -21.81
N SER A 3 -23.66 33.53 -20.97
CA SER A 3 -23.10 33.53 -19.59
C SER A 3 -23.49 32.27 -18.81
N GLN A 4 -24.72 31.80 -19.03
CA GLN A 4 -25.29 30.61 -18.42
C GLN A 4 -24.61 29.29 -18.83
N THR A 5 -24.20 29.16 -20.09
CA THR A 5 -23.46 27.97 -20.57
C THR A 5 -22.04 27.93 -19.99
N ARG A 6 -21.38 29.07 -19.80
CA ARG A 6 -20.07 29.13 -19.14
C ARG A 6 -20.14 28.74 -17.65
N MET A 7 -21.21 29.11 -16.95
CA MET A 7 -21.42 28.73 -15.55
C MET A 7 -21.72 27.23 -15.42
N ALA A 8 -22.57 26.68 -16.29
CA ALA A 8 -22.89 25.25 -16.29
C ALA A 8 -21.65 24.39 -16.55
N ILE A 9 -20.79 24.80 -17.49
CA ILE A 9 -19.52 24.10 -17.78
C ILE A 9 -18.58 24.10 -16.56
N LYS A 10 -18.42 25.24 -15.88
CA LYS A 10 -17.61 25.31 -14.65
C LYS A 10 -18.15 24.42 -13.54
N MET A 11 -19.48 24.41 -13.35
CA MET A 11 -20.11 23.53 -12.36
C MET A 11 -19.90 22.06 -12.69
N LEU A 12 -19.99 21.68 -13.97
CA LEU A 12 -19.69 20.31 -14.41
C LEU A 12 -18.25 19.92 -14.07
N PHE A 13 -17.27 20.79 -14.34
CA PHE A 13 -15.87 20.52 -13.97
C PHE A 13 -15.67 20.35 -12.46
N TYR A 14 -16.33 21.18 -11.64
CA TYR A 14 -16.26 21.02 -10.18
C TYR A 14 -16.89 19.71 -9.71
N VAL A 15 -18.04 19.31 -10.28
CA VAL A 15 -18.70 18.05 -9.93
C VAL A 15 -17.83 16.86 -10.34
N LEU A 16 -17.24 16.88 -11.53
CA LEU A 16 -16.34 15.81 -11.99
C LEU A 16 -15.10 15.72 -11.10
N SER A 17 -14.47 16.84 -10.76
CA SER A 17 -13.30 16.87 -9.87
C SER A 17 -13.64 16.33 -8.48
N LEU A 18 -14.79 16.72 -7.91
CA LEU A 18 -15.26 16.21 -6.62
C LEU A 18 -15.51 14.70 -6.68
N LEU A 19 -16.19 14.22 -7.74
CA LEU A 19 -16.48 12.79 -7.91
C LEU A 19 -15.19 11.95 -8.01
N SER A 20 -14.18 12.41 -8.75
CA SER A 20 -12.88 11.72 -8.83
C SER A 20 -12.20 11.64 -7.46
N THR A 21 -12.13 12.73 -6.72
CA THR A 21 -11.50 12.73 -5.38
C THR A 21 -12.22 11.81 -4.39
N VAL A 22 -13.55 11.80 -4.40
CA VAL A 22 -14.34 10.94 -3.53
C VAL A 22 -14.17 9.48 -3.91
N SER A 23 -14.12 9.16 -5.21
CA SER A 23 -13.88 7.80 -5.69
C SER A 23 -12.51 7.27 -5.23
N GLY A 24 -11.46 8.09 -5.33
CA GLY A 24 -10.11 7.70 -4.90
C GLY A 24 -10.02 7.40 -3.40
N ILE A 25 -10.63 8.24 -2.55
CA ILE A 25 -10.64 8.03 -1.09
C ILE A 25 -11.38 6.73 -0.71
N ILE A 26 -12.48 6.42 -1.40
CA ILE A 26 -13.26 5.20 -1.16
C ILE A 26 -12.43 3.96 -1.50
N GLU A 27 -11.71 3.98 -2.63
CA GLU A 27 -10.85 2.88 -3.08
C GLU A 27 -9.68 2.62 -2.12
N GLU A 28 -8.99 3.66 -1.65
CA GLU A 28 -7.92 3.54 -0.64
C GLU A 28 -8.45 2.91 0.67
N CYS A 29 -9.63 3.35 1.13
CA CYS A 29 -10.25 2.78 2.33
C CYS A 29 -10.65 1.31 2.14
N GLU A 30 -11.09 0.93 0.95
CA GLU A 30 -11.42 -0.44 0.60
C GLU A 30 -10.18 -1.33 0.57
N ASN A 31 -9.08 -0.88 -0.04
CA ASN A 31 -7.81 -1.60 -0.08
C ASN A 31 -7.25 -1.81 1.32
N ILE A 32 -7.23 -0.78 2.17
CA ILE A 32 -6.81 -0.91 3.57
C ILE A 32 -7.72 -1.90 4.32
N ARG A 33 -9.02 -1.90 4.07
CA ARG A 33 -9.96 -2.85 4.68
C ARG A 33 -9.71 -4.29 4.19
N LEU A 34 -9.47 -4.50 2.91
CA LEU A 34 -9.12 -5.80 2.33
C LEU A 34 -7.81 -6.31 2.94
N LEU A 35 -6.81 -5.44 3.05
CA LEU A 35 -5.53 -5.76 3.65
C LEU A 35 -5.67 -6.10 5.13
N TYR A 36 -6.45 -5.32 5.88
CA TYR A 36 -6.77 -5.59 7.28
C TYR A 36 -7.40 -6.98 7.47
N ASN A 37 -8.37 -7.33 6.63
CA ASN A 37 -9.02 -8.64 6.67
C ASN A 37 -8.04 -9.78 6.32
N ASN A 38 -7.20 -9.59 5.30
CA ASN A 38 -6.21 -10.58 4.90
C ASN A 38 -5.09 -10.75 5.94
N LEU A 39 -4.72 -9.69 6.66
CA LEU A 39 -3.69 -9.69 7.70
C LEU A 39 -4.23 -10.01 9.10
N GLN A 40 -5.50 -10.42 9.24
CA GLN A 40 -6.02 -10.91 10.50
C GLN A 40 -5.13 -12.03 11.07
N HIS A 41 -5.08 -12.11 12.41
CA HIS A 41 -4.17 -13.02 13.12
C HIS A 41 -4.29 -14.46 12.64
N ARG A 42 -5.51 -14.94 12.39
CA ARG A 42 -5.79 -16.29 11.89
C ARG A 42 -5.09 -16.57 10.57
N ASN A 43 -5.21 -15.66 9.59
CA ASN A 43 -4.59 -15.84 8.27
C ASN A 43 -3.07 -15.77 8.36
N ARG A 44 -2.51 -14.85 9.16
CA ARG A 44 -1.07 -14.80 9.40
C ARG A 44 -0.56 -16.07 10.07
N LEU A 45 -1.30 -16.62 11.02
CA LEU A 45 -0.92 -17.86 11.69
C LEU A 45 -0.92 -19.04 10.73
N GLU A 46 -1.99 -19.19 9.94
CA GLU A 46 -2.13 -20.26 8.95
C GLU A 46 -1.03 -20.17 7.88
N TYR A 47 -1.00 -19.04 7.17
CA TYR A 47 -0.21 -18.90 5.96
C TYR A 47 1.24 -18.50 6.21
N MET A 48 1.57 -17.82 7.31
CA MET A 48 2.94 -17.33 7.59
C MET A 48 3.64 -18.08 8.72
N LYS A 49 2.98 -19.04 9.38
CA LYS A 49 3.61 -19.91 10.40
C LYS A 49 3.34 -21.38 10.17
N ASN A 50 2.08 -21.82 10.12
CA ASN A 50 1.74 -23.25 10.09
C ASN A 50 2.19 -23.93 8.79
N ASN A 51 2.12 -23.20 7.68
CA ASN A 51 2.54 -23.69 6.37
C ASN A 51 4.06 -23.68 6.15
N PHE A 52 4.85 -23.20 7.11
CA PHE A 52 6.31 -23.11 7.02
C PHE A 52 6.99 -24.12 7.95
N PRO A 53 8.21 -24.59 7.62
CA PRO A 53 9.01 -25.38 8.54
C PRO A 53 9.24 -24.66 9.88
N ILE A 54 9.41 -25.44 10.95
CA ILE A 54 9.73 -24.89 12.28
C ILE A 54 11.04 -24.09 12.21
N ASN A 55 11.03 -22.88 12.77
CA ASN A 55 12.16 -21.94 12.74
C ASN A 55 12.62 -21.53 11.34
N TYR A 56 11.74 -21.62 10.33
CA TYR A 56 12.03 -21.08 9.02
C TYR A 56 12.23 -19.56 9.08
N THR A 57 13.26 -19.08 8.38
CA THR A 57 13.59 -17.65 8.30
C THR A 57 13.99 -17.28 6.88
N ILE A 58 13.72 -16.02 6.53
CA ILE A 58 14.21 -15.42 5.28
C ILE A 58 15.21 -14.31 5.60
N ARG A 59 16.16 -14.10 4.69
CA ARG A 59 17.16 -13.03 4.84
C ARG A 59 16.56 -11.70 4.40
N VAL A 60 16.60 -10.71 5.28
CA VAL A 60 16.18 -9.34 5.02
C VAL A 60 17.23 -8.38 5.56
N HIS A 61 17.38 -7.22 4.93
CA HIS A 61 18.23 -6.16 5.45
C HIS A 61 17.57 -5.52 6.66
N ARG A 62 18.38 -5.07 7.63
CA ARG A 62 17.89 -4.49 8.88
C ARG A 62 16.99 -3.27 8.66
N ASN A 63 17.25 -2.48 7.63
CA ASN A 63 16.47 -1.31 7.27
C ASN A 63 15.08 -1.67 6.70
N GLU A 64 14.89 -2.88 6.18
CA GLU A 64 13.62 -3.39 5.65
C GLU A 64 12.67 -3.87 6.78
N VAL A 65 13.16 -3.96 8.02
CA VAL A 65 12.33 -4.33 9.16
C VAL A 65 11.68 -3.06 9.75
N LEU A 66 10.42 -2.81 9.39
CA LEU A 66 9.64 -1.71 9.92
C LEU A 66 8.80 -2.17 11.12
N ARG A 67 9.23 -1.78 12.32
CA ARG A 67 8.48 -1.99 13.59
C ARG A 67 7.94 -0.66 14.09
N VAL A 68 6.94 -0.71 14.96
CA VAL A 68 6.35 0.47 15.64
C VAL A 68 7.41 1.36 16.28
N SER A 69 8.47 0.79 16.88
CA SER A 69 9.57 1.57 17.46
C SER A 69 10.36 2.39 16.45
N LYS A 70 10.53 1.89 15.22
CA LYS A 70 11.17 2.62 14.13
C LYS A 70 10.25 3.73 13.61
N VAL A 71 8.96 3.44 13.46
CA VAL A 71 7.94 4.44 13.08
C VAL A 71 7.91 5.59 14.10
N LYS A 72 7.82 5.26 15.39
CA LYS A 72 7.83 6.25 16.47
C LYS A 72 9.08 7.12 16.43
N ARG A 73 10.26 6.52 16.21
CA ARG A 73 11.51 7.28 16.10
C ARG A 73 11.51 8.23 14.90
N LEU A 74 11.05 7.78 13.74
CA LEU A 74 10.97 8.61 12.53
C LEU A 74 10.03 9.80 12.74
N MET A 75 8.90 9.56 13.40
CA MET A 75 7.92 10.60 13.74
C MET A 75 8.48 11.62 14.73
N GLU A 76 9.13 11.17 15.81
CA GLU A 76 9.56 12.05 16.92
C GLU A 76 10.91 12.72 16.70
N ARG A 77 11.83 12.10 15.94
CA ARG A 77 13.22 12.57 15.80
C ARG A 77 13.55 13.07 14.41
N ASP A 78 12.93 12.48 13.39
CA ASP A 78 13.27 12.73 11.99
C ASP A 78 12.18 13.57 11.29
N ASN A 79 11.19 14.06 12.05
CA ASN A 79 10.07 14.89 11.57
C ASN A 79 9.33 14.29 10.36
N ALA A 80 9.25 12.96 10.28
CA ALA A 80 8.53 12.29 9.21
C ALA A 80 7.03 12.58 9.31
N THR A 81 6.41 12.96 8.19
CA THR A 81 4.95 13.18 8.15
C THR A 81 4.20 11.86 8.19
N GLU A 82 2.91 11.90 8.51
CA GLU A 82 2.06 10.71 8.47
C GLU A 82 2.07 10.06 7.08
N LEU A 83 1.97 10.87 6.02
CA LEU A 83 2.05 10.41 4.63
C LEU A 83 3.39 9.72 4.33
N ASP A 84 4.52 10.28 4.79
CA ASP A 84 5.84 9.64 4.62
C ASP A 84 5.89 8.25 5.27
N LEU A 85 5.27 8.10 6.44
CA LEU A 85 5.25 6.86 7.21
C LEU A 85 4.31 5.82 6.57
N GLN A 86 3.15 6.24 6.06
CA GLN A 86 2.23 5.39 5.30
C GLN A 86 2.92 4.86 4.03
N ASN A 87 3.57 5.77 3.29
CA ASN A 87 4.33 5.46 2.09
C ASN A 87 5.49 4.49 2.35
N LEU A 88 6.26 4.75 3.40
CA LEU A 88 7.34 3.85 3.82
C LEU A 88 6.79 2.48 4.23
N TRP A 89 5.67 2.45 4.93
CA TRP A 89 5.03 1.20 5.35
C TRP A 89 4.57 0.37 4.16
N LEU A 90 3.89 1.00 3.21
CA LEU A 90 3.41 0.35 2.00
C LEU A 90 4.58 -0.22 1.17
N PHE A 91 5.57 0.62 0.86
CA PHE A 91 6.77 0.22 0.12
C PHE A 91 7.51 -0.94 0.81
N THR A 92 7.71 -0.83 2.13
CA THR A 92 8.43 -1.87 2.88
C THR A 92 7.63 -3.17 2.93
N SER A 93 6.31 -3.08 3.17
CA SER A 93 5.43 -4.25 3.24
C SER A 93 5.36 -4.99 1.91
N ASN A 94 5.18 -4.27 0.81
CA ASN A 94 5.18 -4.81 -0.54
C ASN A 94 6.49 -5.58 -0.85
N ASN A 95 7.65 -4.96 -0.59
CA ASN A 95 8.94 -5.60 -0.79
C ASN A 95 9.14 -6.85 0.08
N ILE A 96 8.67 -6.83 1.32
CA ILE A 96 8.76 -8.00 2.20
C ILE A 96 7.88 -9.14 1.67
N VAL A 97 6.66 -8.86 1.21
CA VAL A 97 5.80 -9.89 0.62
C VAL A 97 6.39 -10.43 -0.68
N LYS A 98 7.01 -9.60 -1.53
CA LYS A 98 7.77 -10.04 -2.72
C LYS A 98 8.88 -11.03 -2.33
N LYS A 99 9.71 -10.69 -1.33
CA LYS A 99 10.76 -11.59 -0.83
C LYS A 99 10.24 -12.90 -0.25
N ILE A 100 9.09 -12.88 0.42
CA ILE A 100 8.43 -14.11 0.86
C ILE A 100 8.00 -14.91 -0.37
N GLN A 101 7.32 -14.29 -1.33
CA GLN A 101 6.85 -14.97 -2.54
C GLN A 101 8.00 -15.59 -3.36
N ASP A 102 9.17 -14.96 -3.40
CA ASP A 102 10.36 -15.46 -4.11
C ASP A 102 10.88 -16.80 -3.57
N VAL A 103 10.71 -17.04 -2.26
CA VAL A 103 11.13 -18.31 -1.64
C VAL A 103 10.03 -19.38 -1.64
N LEU A 104 8.82 -19.04 -2.07
CA LEU A 104 7.68 -19.97 -2.12
C LEU A 104 7.61 -20.71 -3.46
N PRO A 105 7.73 -22.05 -3.49
CA PRO A 105 7.45 -22.84 -4.69
C PRO A 105 6.04 -22.57 -5.24
N LYS A 106 5.85 -22.76 -6.56
CA LYS A 106 4.55 -22.53 -7.23
C LYS A 106 3.35 -23.23 -6.55
N LYS A 107 3.57 -24.42 -5.98
CA LYS A 107 2.53 -25.22 -5.32
C LYS A 107 2.46 -25.03 -3.80
N HIS A 108 3.21 -24.08 -3.24
CA HIS A 108 3.21 -23.84 -1.80
C HIS A 108 1.83 -23.32 -1.35
N PRO A 109 1.26 -23.83 -0.24
CA PRO A 109 -0.09 -23.46 0.19
C PRO A 109 -0.27 -21.96 0.50
N SER A 110 0.81 -21.28 0.92
CA SER A 110 0.79 -19.83 1.16
C SER A 110 1.01 -18.97 -0.08
N ARG A 111 1.24 -19.56 -1.28
CA ARG A 111 1.61 -18.77 -2.46
C ARG A 111 0.47 -17.87 -2.94
N ASN A 112 -0.75 -18.40 -3.06
CA ASN A 112 -1.90 -17.59 -3.46
C ASN A 112 -2.16 -16.47 -2.45
N TYR A 113 -2.08 -16.77 -1.14
CA TYR A 113 -2.17 -15.74 -0.10
C TYR A 113 -1.15 -14.61 -0.28
N THR A 114 0.10 -14.91 -0.67
CA THR A 114 1.08 -13.86 -0.97
C THR A 114 0.81 -13.11 -2.28
N ILE A 115 0.16 -13.74 -3.27
CA ILE A 115 -0.28 -13.07 -4.50
C ILE A 115 -1.39 -12.08 -4.15
N ASP A 116 -2.42 -12.52 -3.42
CA ASP A 116 -3.54 -11.67 -3.01
C ASP A 116 -3.06 -10.45 -2.20
N LEU A 117 -2.09 -10.65 -1.30
CA LEU A 117 -1.48 -9.53 -0.57
C LEU A 117 -0.74 -8.56 -1.50
N LEU A 118 -0.02 -9.06 -2.50
CA LEU A 118 0.66 -8.18 -3.46
C LEU A 118 -0.33 -7.46 -4.36
N ASP A 119 -1.40 -8.11 -4.80
CA ASP A 119 -2.42 -7.47 -5.62
C ASP A 119 -3.06 -6.28 -4.87
N ILE A 120 -3.30 -6.41 -3.57
CA ILE A 120 -3.81 -5.30 -2.74
C ILE A 120 -2.75 -4.21 -2.54
N LEU A 121 -1.47 -4.59 -2.34
CA LEU A 121 -0.37 -3.64 -2.05
C LEU A 121 0.18 -2.95 -3.30
N ASP A 122 0.16 -3.59 -4.47
CA ASP A 122 0.74 -3.05 -5.71
C ASP A 122 -0.13 -1.92 -6.29
N ILE A 123 -1.44 -1.90 -6.02
CA ILE A 123 -2.36 -0.82 -6.45
C ILE A 123 -1.85 0.56 -5.98
N GLU A 124 -1.29 0.64 -4.77
CA GLU A 124 -0.83 1.92 -4.19
C GLU A 124 0.66 2.22 -4.47
N VAL A 125 1.50 1.22 -4.81
CA VAL A 125 2.94 1.42 -5.06
C VAL A 125 3.23 2.12 -6.38
N TYR A 126 2.37 1.99 -7.39
CA TYR A 126 2.49 2.75 -8.64
C TYR A 126 2.51 4.27 -8.41
N CYS A 127 1.84 4.76 -7.36
CA CYS A 127 1.86 6.17 -6.97
C CYS A 127 3.14 6.58 -6.21
N LEU A 128 3.91 5.62 -5.68
CA LEU A 128 5.12 5.84 -4.88
C LEU A 128 6.45 5.69 -5.61
N GLU A 129 6.46 5.00 -6.74
CA GLU A 129 7.67 4.95 -7.57
C GLU A 129 7.89 6.24 -8.38
N LEU A 130 6.86 7.10 -8.49
CA LEU A 130 6.95 8.38 -9.18
C LEU A 130 7.63 9.52 -8.39
N PRO A 131 7.43 9.70 -7.06
CA PRO A 131 8.01 10.82 -6.32
C PRO A 131 9.50 10.62 -5.97
N LEU A 132 10.02 9.38 -5.97
CA LEU A 132 11.44 9.16 -5.69
C LEU A 132 12.36 9.43 -6.90
N ARG A 133 11.81 9.72 -8.10
CA ARG A 133 12.64 10.05 -9.27
C ARG A 133 12.34 11.34 -10.01
N ARG A 134 11.18 12.00 -9.89
CA ARG A 134 11.00 13.37 -10.43
C ARG A 134 9.98 14.15 -9.60
N LYS A 135 10.44 15.28 -9.06
CA LYS A 135 9.55 16.42 -8.76
C LYS A 135 8.79 16.75 -10.06
N ASN A 136 7.46 16.83 -10.00
CA ASN A 136 6.53 17.17 -11.10
C ASN A 136 5.81 15.99 -11.78
N VAL A 137 5.16 15.10 -11.02
CA VAL A 137 4.00 14.37 -11.53
C VAL A 137 2.84 14.62 -10.58
N LYS A 138 1.73 15.13 -11.13
CA LYS A 138 0.44 15.26 -10.46
C LYS A 138 -0.22 13.89 -10.56
N CYS A 139 -0.59 13.29 -9.44
CA CYS A 139 -1.61 12.25 -9.44
C CYS A 139 -2.94 13.01 -9.58
N ASP A 140 -3.67 12.76 -10.66
CA ASP A 140 -4.99 13.33 -10.92
C ASP A 140 -6.06 12.62 -10.07
#